data_AF-A0AB37S2B1-F1
#
_entry.id   AF-A0AB37S2B1-F1
#
_cell.length_a   1.000
_cell.length_b   1.000
_cell.length_c   1.000
_cell.angle_alpha   90.00
_cell.angle_beta   90.00
_cell.angle_gamma   90.00
#
_symmetry.space_group_name_H-M   'P 1'
#
loop_
_entity.id
_entity.type
_entity.pdbx_description
1 polymer ?
#
loop_
_entity_poly.entity_id
_entity_poly.type
_entity_poly.pdbx_seq_one_letter_code
_entity_poly.pdbx_strand_id
1 'polypeptide(L)'
;TSFGFTLDTSAAAPGVALTTDSGSSASDHITNVGTLNLTGVENGATVQYSVDNGAHWSTSFGALEGVNNVQVRQIDVAGNTSAATSFGFTLDTSAAAPGVALTTDSGSSASDHITNVGTLNLTG
;
A
#
# COMPACT_ATOMS: atom_id res chain seq x y z
N THR A 1 13.12 53.56 -8.29
CA THR A 1 13.05 52.30 -7.51
C THR A 1 13.09 51.16 -8.50
N SER A 2 13.94 50.15 -8.29
CA SER A 2 13.89 48.91 -9.08
C SER A 2 13.05 47.87 -8.34
N PHE A 3 12.28 47.09 -9.08
CA PHE A 3 11.53 45.92 -8.60
C PHE A 3 12.13 44.68 -9.25
N GLY A 4 12.36 43.63 -8.48
CA GLY A 4 12.86 42.35 -8.95
C GLY A 4 11.96 41.21 -8.49
N PHE A 5 11.77 40.22 -9.34
CA PHE A 5 11.07 38.97 -9.02
C PHE A 5 11.77 37.80 -9.71
N THR A 6 11.55 36.60 -9.19
CA THR A 6 11.97 35.34 -9.81
C THR A 6 10.74 34.67 -10.41
N LEU A 7 10.82 34.32 -11.69
CA LEU A 7 9.77 33.55 -12.36
C LEU A 7 10.09 32.06 -12.23
N ASP A 8 9.16 31.32 -11.62
CA ASP A 8 9.18 29.87 -11.57
C ASP A 8 7.97 29.34 -12.37
N THR A 9 8.23 28.41 -13.28
CA THR A 9 7.23 27.90 -14.23
C THR A 9 7.11 26.38 -14.19
N SER A 10 7.76 25.69 -13.26
CA SER A 10 7.80 24.23 -13.30
C SER A 10 8.01 23.60 -11.93
N ALA A 11 7.21 22.57 -11.67
CA ALA A 11 7.43 21.63 -10.57
C ALA A 11 7.79 20.23 -11.13
N ALA A 12 8.77 19.56 -10.52
CA ALA A 12 9.14 18.20 -10.92
C ALA A 12 8.09 17.17 -10.47
N ALA A 13 7.90 16.08 -11.21
CA ALA A 13 7.01 15.00 -10.76
C ALA A 13 7.60 14.26 -9.54
N PRO A 14 6.83 13.99 -8.49
CA PRO A 14 7.33 13.26 -7.33
C PRO A 14 7.53 11.78 -7.68
N GLY A 15 8.57 11.16 -7.11
CA GLY A 15 8.70 9.70 -7.10
C GLY A 15 7.78 9.08 -6.04
N VAL A 16 7.22 7.91 -6.33
CA VAL A 16 6.27 7.20 -5.46
C VAL A 16 6.69 5.73 -5.36
N ALA A 17 6.78 5.20 -4.15
CA ALA A 17 7.02 3.79 -3.88
C ALA A 17 6.36 3.38 -2.55
N LEU A 18 6.26 2.07 -2.28
CA LEU A 18 5.93 1.58 -0.94
C LEU A 18 7.11 1.86 0.01
N THR A 19 6.83 2.23 1.26
CA THR A 19 7.88 2.29 2.30
C THR A 19 8.49 0.92 2.58
N THR A 20 7.65 -0.12 2.51
CA THR A 20 8.05 -1.51 2.66
C THR A 20 7.07 -2.37 1.87
N ASP A 21 7.61 -3.17 0.95
CA ASP A 21 6.86 -4.25 0.30
C ASP A 21 6.97 -5.48 1.21
N SER A 22 5.98 -5.65 2.10
CA SER A 22 6.04 -6.55 3.26
C SER A 22 5.51 -7.96 2.98
N GLY A 23 5.10 -8.22 1.75
CA GLY A 23 4.67 -9.53 1.29
C GLY A 23 5.82 -10.54 1.15
N SER A 24 5.51 -11.68 0.53
CA SER A 24 6.48 -12.75 0.32
C SER A 24 7.57 -12.39 -0.70
N SER A 25 7.32 -11.39 -1.55
CA SER A 25 8.29 -10.83 -2.48
C SER A 25 8.43 -9.34 -2.23
N ALA A 26 9.66 -8.82 -2.28
CA ALA A 26 9.93 -7.40 -2.08
C ALA A 26 9.73 -6.56 -3.36
N SER A 27 9.06 -7.13 -4.38
CA SER A 27 8.92 -6.52 -5.71
C SER A 27 7.63 -6.91 -6.42
N ASP A 28 6.70 -7.59 -5.73
CA ASP A 28 5.38 -7.92 -6.30
C ASP A 28 4.33 -6.84 -6.00
N HIS A 29 4.68 -5.83 -5.18
CA HIS A 29 3.80 -4.77 -4.75
C HIS A 29 2.57 -5.28 -3.97
N ILE A 30 2.72 -6.39 -3.25
CA ILE A 30 1.74 -6.92 -2.32
C ILE A 30 2.25 -6.70 -0.90
N THR A 31 1.56 -5.85 -0.13
CA THR A 31 2.02 -5.42 1.19
C THR A 31 0.89 -5.45 2.20
N ASN A 32 1.21 -5.67 3.47
CA ASN A 32 0.32 -5.42 4.60
C ASN A 32 0.44 -3.98 5.15
N VAL A 33 1.33 -3.16 4.59
CA VAL A 33 1.54 -1.75 4.95
C VAL A 33 1.30 -0.84 3.75
N GLY A 34 0.16 -0.14 3.74
CA GLY A 34 -0.22 0.79 2.66
C GLY A 34 0.44 2.17 2.70
N THR A 35 1.59 2.32 3.37
CA THR A 35 2.29 3.61 3.47
C THR A 35 3.18 3.84 2.25
N LEU A 36 3.03 5.03 1.65
CA LEU A 36 3.82 5.45 0.49
C LEU A 36 5.02 6.29 0.93
N ASN A 37 6.17 6.02 0.34
CA ASN A 37 7.35 6.87 0.38
C ASN A 37 7.35 7.78 -0.85
N LEU A 38 7.54 9.09 -0.63
CA LEU A 38 7.59 10.10 -1.69
C LEU A 38 8.99 10.71 -1.77
N THR A 39 9.51 10.86 -2.97
CA THR A 39 10.83 11.44 -3.24
C THR A 39 10.73 12.58 -4.23
N GLY A 40 11.67 13.54 -4.20
CA GLY A 40 11.66 14.67 -5.14
C GLY A 40 10.53 15.68 -4.89
N VAL A 41 9.92 15.66 -3.69
CA VAL A 41 8.98 16.70 -3.26
C VAL A 41 9.77 17.97 -2.94
N GLU A 42 9.40 19.07 -3.56
CA GLU A 42 10.05 20.37 -3.39
C GLU A 42 9.72 20.97 -2.02
N ASN A 43 10.64 21.76 -1.46
CA ASN A 43 10.45 22.32 -0.12
C ASN A 43 9.28 23.31 -0.11
N GLY A 44 8.28 23.04 0.74
CA GLY A 44 7.06 23.84 0.81
C GLY A 44 5.99 23.47 -0.23
N ALA A 45 6.23 22.47 -1.07
CA ALA A 45 5.24 21.99 -2.02
C ALA A 45 4.11 21.24 -1.31
N THR A 46 2.90 21.33 -1.88
CA THR A 46 1.74 20.57 -1.45
C THR A 46 1.60 19.31 -2.29
N VAL A 47 1.63 18.14 -1.65
CA VAL A 47 1.38 16.87 -2.32
C VAL A 47 -0.12 16.62 -2.41
N GLN A 48 -0.56 16.10 -3.56
CA GLN A 48 -1.91 15.65 -3.78
C GLN A 48 -1.95 14.23 -4.35
N TYR A 49 -2.98 13.49 -3.98
CA TYR A 49 -3.24 12.11 -4.36
C TYR A 49 -4.59 12.01 -5.06
N SER A 50 -4.67 11.15 -6.07
CA SER A 50 -5.90 10.77 -6.76
C SER A 50 -6.00 9.25 -6.85
N VAL A 51 -7.20 8.71 -6.66
CA VAL A 51 -7.52 7.27 -6.79
C VAL A 51 -8.52 7.00 -7.92
N ASP A 52 -8.82 8.03 -8.71
CA ASP A 52 -9.84 8.03 -9.76
C ASP A 52 -9.29 8.58 -11.08
N ASN A 53 -8.02 8.27 -11.34
CA ASN A 53 -7.31 8.63 -12.57
C ASN A 53 -7.28 10.15 -12.84
N GLY A 54 -7.09 10.92 -11.77
CA GLY A 54 -6.85 12.36 -11.80
C GLY A 54 -8.11 13.22 -11.81
N ALA A 55 -9.29 12.63 -11.65
CA ALA A 55 -10.56 13.36 -11.62
C ALA A 55 -10.72 14.17 -10.33
N HIS A 56 -10.34 13.60 -9.17
CA HIS A 56 -10.35 14.27 -7.89
C HIS A 56 -9.00 14.13 -7.18
N TRP A 57 -8.61 15.19 -6.47
CA TRP A 57 -7.33 15.29 -5.78
C TRP A 57 -7.54 15.63 -4.31
N SER A 58 -6.86 14.90 -3.42
CA SER A 58 -6.88 15.11 -1.98
C SER A 58 -5.46 15.25 -1.44
N THR A 59 -5.28 15.97 -0.33
CA THR A 59 -4.00 16.06 0.38
C THR A 59 -3.78 14.89 1.35
N SER A 60 -4.78 14.03 1.51
CA SER A 60 -4.70 12.81 2.31
C SER A 60 -4.89 11.57 1.45
N PHE A 61 -4.09 10.55 1.70
CA PHE A 61 -4.24 9.23 1.09
C PHE A 61 -4.37 8.18 2.18
N GLY A 62 -5.35 7.28 2.03
CA GLY A 62 -5.51 6.08 2.82
C GLY A 62 -5.66 4.90 1.88
N ALA A 63 -4.77 3.92 2.00
CA ALA A 63 -4.87 2.68 1.24
C ALA A 63 -6.08 1.87 1.70
N LEU A 64 -6.75 1.19 0.78
CA LEU A 64 -7.86 0.28 1.05
C LEU A 64 -7.43 -1.17 0.78
N GLU A 65 -8.05 -2.12 1.45
CA GLU A 65 -7.80 -3.55 1.18
C GLU A 65 -8.03 -3.87 -0.31
N GLY A 66 -7.14 -4.65 -0.89
CA GLY A 66 -7.13 -4.98 -2.31
C GLY A 66 -6.31 -3.99 -3.16
N VAL A 67 -6.70 -3.85 -4.43
CA VAL A 67 -5.94 -3.08 -5.43
C VAL A 67 -6.09 -1.57 -5.21
N ASN A 68 -4.97 -0.88 -5.11
CA ASN A 68 -4.88 0.57 -5.03
C ASN A 68 -4.11 1.10 -6.25
N ASN A 69 -4.79 1.89 -7.07
CA ASN A 69 -4.18 2.64 -8.16
C ASN A 69 -4.17 4.12 -7.79
N VAL A 70 -3.01 4.64 -7.42
CA VAL A 70 -2.85 6.01 -6.95
C VAL A 70 -2.04 6.83 -7.95
N GLN A 71 -2.46 8.06 -8.18
CA GLN A 71 -1.67 9.07 -8.86
C GLN A 71 -1.25 10.13 -7.85
N VAL A 72 0.02 10.52 -7.89
CA VAL A 72 0.58 11.53 -7.00
C VAL A 72 1.15 12.67 -7.82
N ARG A 73 0.82 13.91 -7.42
CA ARG A 73 1.41 15.13 -7.97
C ARG A 73 1.78 16.07 -6.84
N GLN A 74 2.60 17.07 -7.14
CA GLN A 74 2.86 18.16 -6.22
C GLN A 74 2.54 19.52 -6.85
N ILE A 75 2.27 20.49 -5.98
CA ILE A 75 2.11 21.90 -6.33
C ILE A 75 3.20 22.66 -5.59
N ASP A 76 4.10 23.30 -6.31
CA ASP A 76 5.22 24.05 -5.72
C ASP A 76 4.77 25.34 -5.00
N VAL A 77 5.73 26.09 -4.45
CA VAL A 77 5.46 27.36 -3.75
C VAL A 77 5.01 28.49 -4.67
N ALA A 78 5.30 28.41 -5.98
CA ALA A 78 4.86 29.35 -7.01
C ALA A 78 3.47 28.99 -7.57
N GLY A 79 2.93 27.81 -7.23
CA GLY A 79 1.65 27.30 -7.69
C GLY A 79 1.73 26.43 -8.96
N ASN A 80 2.93 26.08 -9.44
CA ASN A 80 3.04 25.19 -10.59
C ASN A 80 2.69 23.76 -10.17
N THR A 81 1.84 23.10 -10.98
CA THR A 81 1.46 21.71 -10.77
C THR A 81 2.37 20.79 -11.57
N SER A 82 2.94 19.78 -10.93
CA SER A 82 3.78 18.78 -11.59
C SER A 82 2.97 17.84 -12.49
N ALA A 83 3.65 17.08 -13.35
CA ALA A 83 3.07 15.86 -13.90
C ALA A 83 2.73 14.87 -12.77
N ALA A 84 1.75 13.99 -13.02
CA ALA A 84 1.34 12.97 -12.07
C ALA A 84 2.15 11.68 -12.25
N THR A 85 2.57 11.09 -11.15
CA THR A 85 3.22 9.77 -11.10
C THR A 85 2.17 8.74 -10.69
N SER A 86 1.93 7.74 -11.55
CA SER A 86 1.03 6.63 -11.26
C SER A 86 1.79 5.51 -10.53
N PHE A 87 1.18 4.95 -9.48
CA PHE A 87 1.71 3.83 -8.72
C PHE A 87 0.56 2.88 -8.35
N GLY A 88 0.80 1.58 -8.53
CA GLY A 88 -0.18 0.52 -8.26
C GLY A 88 0.37 -0.49 -7.26
N PHE A 89 -0.43 -0.84 -6.26
CA PHE A 89 -0.08 -1.88 -5.27
C PHE A 89 -1.34 -2.56 -4.74
N THR A 90 -1.16 -3.73 -4.12
CA THR A 90 -2.22 -4.44 -3.41
C THR A 90 -1.96 -4.37 -1.90
N LEU A 91 -2.94 -3.89 -1.14
CA LEU A 91 -2.94 -4.00 0.30
C LEU A 91 -3.61 -5.32 0.69
N ASP A 92 -2.85 -6.20 1.33
CA ASP A 92 -3.34 -7.46 1.89
C ASP A 92 -2.99 -7.49 3.39
N THR A 93 -3.98 -7.19 4.22
CA THR A 93 -3.88 -7.26 5.68
C THR A 93 -4.47 -8.56 6.23
N SER A 94 -4.94 -9.45 5.34
CA SER A 94 -5.62 -10.67 5.72
C SER A 94 -4.62 -11.77 6.06
N ALA A 95 -4.64 -12.22 7.31
CA ALA A 95 -3.92 -13.43 7.69
C ALA A 95 -4.74 -14.67 7.30
N ALA A 96 -4.10 -15.66 6.66
CA ALA A 96 -4.71 -16.97 6.49
C ALA A 96 -4.97 -17.59 7.87
N ALA A 97 -6.19 -18.09 8.09
CA ALA A 97 -6.52 -18.79 9.33
C ALA A 97 -5.75 -20.12 9.40
N PRO A 98 -5.15 -20.47 10.55
CA PRO A 98 -4.54 -21.78 10.71
C PRO A 98 -5.63 -22.86 10.66
N GLY A 99 -5.36 -23.93 9.90
CA GLY A 99 -6.14 -25.15 9.90
C GLY A 99 -5.86 -25.99 11.15
N VAL A 100 -6.91 -26.58 11.72
CA VAL A 100 -6.81 -27.50 12.86
C VAL A 100 -7.46 -28.83 12.49
N ALA A 101 -6.71 -29.92 12.66
CA ALA A 101 -7.20 -31.28 12.45
C ALA A 101 -6.67 -32.23 13.55
N LEU A 102 -7.30 -33.38 13.75
CA LEU A 102 -6.70 -34.45 14.56
C LEU A 102 -5.51 -35.06 13.78
N THR A 103 -4.39 -35.34 14.47
CA THR A 103 -3.27 -36.07 13.82
C THR A 103 -3.67 -37.50 13.47
N THR A 104 -4.48 -38.14 14.30
CA THR A 104 -5.08 -39.45 14.06
C THR A 104 -6.35 -39.55 14.92
N ASP A 105 -7.48 -39.89 14.31
CA ASP A 105 -8.70 -40.23 15.03
C ASP A 105 -8.58 -41.67 15.54
N SER A 106 -8.00 -41.81 16.72
CA SER A 106 -7.51 -43.08 17.29
C SER A 106 -8.60 -43.94 17.95
N GLY A 107 -9.86 -43.56 17.78
CA GLY A 107 -11.04 -44.31 18.22
C GLY A 107 -11.24 -45.62 17.48
N SER A 108 -12.37 -46.29 17.76
CA SER A 108 -12.77 -47.48 17.01
C SER A 108 -13.13 -47.18 15.55
N SER A 109 -13.36 -45.92 15.21
CA SER A 109 -13.53 -45.44 13.85
C SER A 109 -12.53 -44.31 13.59
N ALA A 110 -11.98 -44.25 12.37
CA ALA A 110 -11.01 -43.22 11.98
C ALA A 110 -11.66 -41.94 11.43
N SER A 111 -12.97 -41.76 11.66
CA SER A 111 -13.76 -40.68 11.06
C SER A 111 -14.96 -40.25 11.90
N ASP A 112 -15.10 -40.74 13.14
CA ASP A 112 -16.20 -40.37 14.03
C ASP A 112 -15.82 -39.26 15.03
N HIS A 113 -14.57 -38.80 14.97
CA HIS A 113 -13.97 -37.78 15.82
C HIS A 113 -13.92 -38.15 17.31
N ILE A 114 -13.97 -39.44 17.65
CA ILE A 114 -13.83 -39.95 19.02
C ILE A 114 -12.41 -40.49 19.20
N THR A 115 -11.48 -39.64 19.66
CA THR A 115 -10.07 -40.02 19.82
C THR A 115 -9.67 -40.32 21.27
N ASN A 116 -8.72 -41.24 21.49
CA ASN A 116 -8.05 -41.46 22.78
C ASN A 116 -6.72 -40.70 22.89
N VAL A 117 -6.19 -40.20 21.78
CA VAL A 117 -5.00 -39.34 21.70
C VAL A 117 -5.42 -37.92 21.32
N GLY A 118 -5.13 -36.96 22.20
CA GLY A 118 -5.51 -35.55 22.03
C GLY A 118 -4.57 -34.70 21.17
N THR A 119 -3.69 -35.29 20.36
CA THR A 119 -2.75 -34.51 19.54
C THR A 119 -3.44 -33.89 18.33
N LEU A 120 -3.44 -32.56 18.28
CA LEU A 120 -3.93 -31.78 17.15
C LEU A 120 -2.77 -31.49 16.19
N ASN A 121 -3.05 -31.59 14.90
CA ASN A 121 -2.20 -31.02 13.86
C ASN A 121 -2.65 -29.59 13.59
N LEU A 122 -1.71 -28.65 13.65
CA LEU A 122 -1.91 -27.25 13.30
C LEU A 122 -1.16 -27.01 11.99
N THR A 123 -1.87 -26.55 10.96
CA THR A 123 -1.28 -26.18 9.67
C THR A 123 -1.53 -24.71 9.42
N GLY A 124 -0.52 -23.95 9.01
CA GLY A 124 -0.61 -22.53 8.69
C GLY A 124 0.65 -22.08 7.97
#